data_AF-A0A1X1YS37-F1
#
_entry.id   AF-A0A1X1YS37-F1
#
_cell.length_a   1.000
_cell.length_b   1.000
_cell.length_c   1.000
_cell.angle_alpha   90.00
_cell.angle_beta   90.00
_cell.angle_gamma   90.00
#
_symmetry.space_group_name_H-M   'P 1'
#
loop_
_entity.id
_entity.type
_entity.pdbx_description
1 polymer ?
#
loop_
_entity_poly.entity_id
_entity_poly.type
_entity_poly.pdbx_seq_one_letter_code
_entity_poly.pdbx_strand_id
1 'polypeptide(L)'
;MTATATEAPVVGKLSALDRFLPVWIGAAMAAGLLLGRWIPGVNAALERVQIDGISLPIALGLLVMMYPVLAKVRYDRLGTVTGDRKLLLSSLLLNWIVGPALMFALAWLLLPDLPEYRAGLIIVGLARCIAMVIIWNDLACGDREAAAVLVALNSIFQVIMFAVLGWFYLSVLPGWLRLPQTSIETSPWQIAKSVLIFLGIPLAAGYLSRRFGEGVKGRDWYESDLLPMIGPWAICGLLFTIVILFALQGDQITNRPLDVARIAIPLLAYFAIMWGGGYVLGAALGLGYERTTTLAFTAAGNNFELAIAVAIATYGATSGQALAGVVGPLIEVPVLVGLVYVSLALRSRFASNAPKR
;
A
#
# COMPACT_ATOMS: atom_id res chain seq x y z
N MET A 1 -44.75 16.53 2.76
CA MET A 1 -43.85 16.62 1.58
C MET A 1 -42.43 16.75 2.10
N THR A 2 -41.76 15.63 2.35
CA THR A 2 -40.37 15.58 2.81
C THR A 2 -39.49 15.33 1.59
N ALA A 3 -38.63 16.29 1.28
CA ALA A 3 -37.73 16.24 0.14
C ALA A 3 -36.72 15.10 0.31
N THR A 4 -36.75 14.16 -0.62
CA THR A 4 -35.69 13.19 -0.87
C THR A 4 -34.45 13.95 -1.32
N ALA A 5 -33.45 14.07 -0.45
CA ALA A 5 -32.12 14.51 -0.84
C ALA A 5 -31.50 13.42 -1.71
N THR A 6 -31.60 13.59 -3.02
CA THR A 6 -30.94 12.76 -4.02
C THR A 6 -29.42 12.88 -3.83
N GLU A 7 -28.79 11.84 -3.28
CA GLU A 7 -27.33 11.72 -3.27
C GLU A 7 -26.82 11.74 -4.72
N ALA A 8 -26.14 12.82 -5.10
CA ALA A 8 -25.50 12.93 -6.39
C ALA A 8 -24.40 11.84 -6.54
N PRO A 9 -24.26 11.23 -7.73
CA PRO A 9 -23.30 10.15 -7.95
C PRO A 9 -21.86 10.63 -7.72
N VAL A 10 -21.19 9.95 -6.80
CA VAL A 10 -19.87 10.23 -6.17
C VAL A 10 -18.70 10.43 -7.16
N VAL A 11 -18.84 10.00 -8.41
CA VAL A 11 -17.83 10.19 -9.47
C VAL A 11 -17.53 11.67 -9.74
N GLY A 12 -18.47 12.58 -9.42
CA GLY A 12 -18.29 14.03 -9.60
C GLY A 12 -17.50 14.75 -8.50
N LYS A 13 -17.14 14.08 -7.39
CA LYS A 13 -16.42 14.71 -6.25
C LYS A 13 -14.95 14.31 -6.12
N LEU A 14 -14.46 13.40 -6.96
CA LEU A 14 -13.04 13.05 -7.03
C LEU A 14 -12.34 14.00 -8.01
N SER A 15 -11.14 14.48 -7.66
CA SER A 15 -10.33 15.26 -8.58
C SER A 15 -10.06 14.42 -9.85
N ALA A 16 -9.92 15.06 -11.02
CA ALA A 16 -9.58 14.35 -12.25
C ALA A 16 -8.30 13.49 -12.09
N LEU A 17 -7.38 13.93 -11.22
CA LEU A 17 -6.18 13.17 -10.86
C LEU A 17 -6.49 11.87 -10.12
N ASP A 18 -7.40 11.89 -9.14
CA ASP A 18 -7.81 10.69 -8.39
C ASP A 18 -8.58 9.72 -9.28
N ARG A 19 -9.46 10.27 -10.14
CA ARG A 19 -10.32 9.48 -11.03
C ARG A 19 -9.52 8.74 -12.11
N PHE A 20 -8.49 9.38 -12.67
CA PHE A 20 -7.63 8.79 -13.69
C PHE A 20 -6.30 8.26 -13.13
N LEU A 21 -6.18 8.10 -11.82
CA LEU A 21 -4.96 7.64 -11.16
C LEU A 21 -4.39 6.35 -11.78
N PRO A 22 -5.19 5.31 -12.12
CA PRO A 22 -4.66 4.13 -12.80
C PRO A 22 -4.01 4.44 -14.15
N VAL A 23 -4.58 5.38 -14.91
CA VAL A 23 -4.05 5.82 -16.21
C VAL A 23 -2.75 6.60 -16.01
N TRP A 24 -2.70 7.49 -15.02
CA TRP A 24 -1.49 8.25 -14.68
C TRP A 24 -0.35 7.35 -14.22
N ILE A 25 -0.65 6.32 -13.41
CA ILE A 25 0.33 5.30 -13.01
C ILE A 25 0.87 4.57 -14.24
N GLY A 26 -0.01 4.09 -15.13
CA GLY A 26 0.42 3.44 -16.38
C GLY A 26 1.26 4.35 -17.27
N ALA A 27 0.90 5.63 -17.38
CA ALA A 27 1.66 6.63 -18.12
C ALA A 27 3.03 6.91 -17.47
N ALA A 28 3.11 6.97 -16.14
CA ALA A 28 4.35 7.15 -15.39
C ALA A 28 5.29 5.95 -15.56
N MET A 29 4.76 4.72 -15.54
CA MET A 29 5.53 3.51 -15.81
C MET A 29 6.10 3.52 -17.24
N ALA A 30 5.25 3.81 -18.24
CA ALA A 30 5.69 3.90 -19.62
C ALA A 30 6.74 4.99 -19.82
N ALA A 31 6.52 6.18 -19.24
CA ALA A 31 7.48 7.28 -19.26
C ALA A 31 8.81 6.89 -18.61
N GLY A 32 8.79 6.22 -17.45
CA GLY A 32 9.98 5.71 -16.78
C GLY A 32 10.76 4.74 -17.66
N LEU A 33 10.09 3.72 -18.22
CA LEU A 33 10.72 2.75 -19.12
C LEU A 33 11.33 3.41 -20.36
N LEU A 34 10.63 4.38 -20.96
CA LEU A 34 11.14 5.13 -22.12
C LEU A 34 12.33 6.01 -21.75
N LEU A 35 12.29 6.68 -20.60
CA LEU A 35 13.39 7.51 -20.10
C LEU A 35 14.65 6.67 -19.84
N GLY A 36 14.50 5.54 -19.16
CA GLY A 36 15.61 4.62 -18.89
C GLY A 36 16.23 4.06 -20.17
N ARG A 37 15.42 3.83 -21.21
CA ARG A 37 15.86 3.27 -22.49
C ARG A 37 16.47 4.29 -23.44
N TRP A 38 15.90 5.50 -23.55
CA TRP A 38 16.26 6.48 -24.58
C TRP A 38 17.27 7.52 -24.12
N ILE A 39 17.44 7.73 -22.82
CA ILE A 39 18.40 8.71 -22.30
C ILE A 39 19.57 7.96 -21.65
N PRO A 40 20.65 7.66 -22.41
CA PRO A 40 21.83 7.02 -21.85
C PRO A 40 22.44 7.89 -20.75
N GLY A 41 22.73 7.28 -19.60
CA GLY A 41 23.32 7.96 -18.45
C GLY A 41 22.34 8.45 -17.38
N VAL A 42 21.02 8.30 -17.56
CA VAL A 42 20.04 8.58 -16.48
C VAL A 42 20.33 7.73 -15.24
N ASN A 43 20.56 6.43 -15.42
CA ASN A 43 20.88 5.53 -14.30
C ASN A 43 22.16 5.96 -13.58
N ALA A 44 23.22 6.29 -14.33
CA ALA A 44 24.48 6.77 -13.76
C ALA A 44 24.33 8.12 -13.04
N ALA A 45 23.47 9.01 -13.55
CA ALA A 45 23.19 10.30 -12.90
C ALA A 45 22.41 10.11 -11.59
N LEU A 46 21.42 9.22 -11.57
CA LEU A 46 20.62 8.90 -10.39
C LEU A 46 21.43 8.15 -9.32
N GLU A 47 22.34 7.27 -9.73
CA GLU A 47 23.27 6.56 -8.84
C GLU A 47 24.32 7.50 -8.23
N ARG A 48 24.70 8.58 -8.91
CA ARG A 48 25.61 9.60 -8.33
C ARG A 48 24.96 10.40 -7.20
N VAL A 49 23.63 10.52 -7.20
CA VAL A 49 22.87 11.28 -6.21
C VAL A 49 22.28 10.31 -5.18
N GLN A 50 23.16 9.67 -4.41
CA GLN A 50 22.79 8.72 -3.35
C GLN A 50 23.48 9.04 -2.02
N ILE A 51 22.80 8.76 -0.91
CA ILE A 51 23.35 8.80 0.45
C ILE A 51 23.13 7.42 1.06
N ASP A 52 24.18 6.79 1.60
CA ASP A 52 24.13 5.43 2.15
C ASP A 52 23.51 4.38 1.19
N GLY A 53 23.75 4.52 -0.14
CA GLY A 53 23.17 3.62 -1.16
C GLY A 53 21.68 3.89 -1.49
N ILE A 54 21.08 4.90 -0.87
CA ILE A 54 19.70 5.33 -1.11
C ILE A 54 19.69 6.47 -2.13
N SER A 55 19.00 6.29 -3.25
CA SER A 55 18.79 7.36 -4.23
C SER A 55 17.98 8.50 -3.62
N LEU A 56 18.59 9.67 -3.50
CA LEU A 56 17.97 10.87 -2.93
C LEU A 56 16.69 11.30 -3.67
N PRO A 57 16.64 11.31 -5.02
CA PRO A 57 15.40 11.60 -5.74
C PRO A 57 14.25 10.67 -5.33
N ILE A 58 14.51 9.36 -5.27
CA ILE A 58 13.50 8.36 -4.87
C ILE A 58 13.07 8.62 -3.43
N ALA A 59 14.03 8.85 -2.53
CA ALA A 59 13.74 9.12 -1.13
C ALA A 59 12.89 10.38 -0.93
N LEU A 60 13.20 11.45 -1.66
CA LEU A 60 12.43 12.69 -1.64
C LEU A 60 11.01 12.45 -2.17
N GLY A 61 10.88 11.76 -3.31
CA GLY A 61 9.58 11.41 -3.89
C GLY A 61 8.70 10.64 -2.90
N LEU A 62 9.27 9.63 -2.23
CA LEU A 62 8.63 8.83 -1.19
C LEU A 62 8.20 9.67 0.03
N LEU A 63 9.08 10.52 0.55
CA LEU A 63 8.77 11.39 1.69
C LEU A 63 7.65 12.38 1.35
N VAL A 64 7.74 13.02 0.16
CA VAL A 64 6.73 13.95 -0.34
C VAL A 64 5.38 13.26 -0.52
N MET A 65 5.36 12.01 -0.99
CA MET A 65 4.08 11.30 -1.15
C MET A 65 3.45 10.86 0.18
N MET A 66 4.25 10.46 1.16
CA MET A 66 3.74 9.89 2.42
C MET A 66 3.23 10.96 3.39
N TYR A 67 3.85 12.15 3.40
CA TYR A 67 3.47 13.22 4.32
C TYR A 67 1.99 13.64 4.21
N PRO A 68 1.44 13.98 3.03
CA PRO A 68 0.05 14.44 2.94
C PRO A 68 -0.97 13.37 3.33
N VAL A 69 -0.68 12.09 3.06
CA VAL A 69 -1.53 10.96 3.47
C VAL A 69 -1.63 10.90 4.99
N LEU A 70 -0.49 10.97 5.67
CA LEU A 70 -0.42 10.86 7.13
C LEU A 70 -0.92 12.13 7.85
N ALA A 71 -0.82 13.28 7.20
CA ALA A 71 -1.42 14.53 7.68
C ALA A 71 -2.96 14.49 7.66
N LYS A 72 -3.59 13.69 6.78
CA LYS A 72 -5.04 13.49 6.73
C LYS A 72 -5.57 12.57 7.84
N VAL A 73 -4.73 11.77 8.47
CA VAL A 73 -5.13 10.80 9.51
C VAL A 73 -5.72 11.53 10.72
N ARG A 74 -6.87 11.05 11.20
CA ARG A 74 -7.59 11.62 12.36
C ARG A 74 -7.27 10.83 13.63
N TYR A 75 -6.23 11.25 14.33
CA TYR A 75 -5.75 10.57 15.55
C TYR A 75 -6.76 10.65 16.72
N ASP A 76 -7.61 11.67 16.72
CA ASP A 76 -8.69 11.91 17.69
C ASP A 76 -9.84 10.89 17.60
N ARG A 77 -10.05 10.29 16.42
CA ARG A 77 -11.14 9.33 16.18
C ARG A 77 -10.73 7.87 16.38
N LEU A 78 -9.50 7.59 16.82
CA LEU A 78 -9.07 6.23 17.15
C LEU A 78 -9.82 5.67 18.37
N GLY A 79 -10.17 6.54 19.34
CA GLY A 79 -10.90 6.15 20.55
C GLY A 79 -12.39 5.83 20.31
N THR A 80 -13.05 6.57 19.42
CA THR A 80 -14.50 6.44 19.17
C THR A 80 -14.89 5.20 18.36
N VAL A 81 -13.92 4.54 17.69
CA VAL A 81 -14.18 3.41 16.79
C VAL A 81 -13.82 2.05 17.40
N THR A 82 -13.44 2.04 18.68
CA THR A 82 -13.29 0.82 19.50
C THR A 82 -14.62 0.06 19.72
N GLY A 83 -15.75 0.61 19.28
CA GLY A 83 -17.08 0.00 19.40
C GLY A 83 -17.30 -1.23 18.51
N ASP A 84 -16.66 -1.32 17.33
CA ASP A 84 -16.83 -2.47 16.42
C ASP A 84 -15.68 -3.46 16.52
N ARG A 85 -15.67 -4.22 17.62
CA ARG A 85 -14.63 -5.22 17.89
C ARG A 85 -14.53 -6.29 16.81
N LYS A 86 -15.65 -6.66 16.15
CA LYS A 86 -15.65 -7.69 15.12
C LYS A 86 -14.85 -7.24 13.90
N LEU A 87 -15.11 -6.02 13.41
CA LEU A 87 -14.37 -5.45 12.29
C LEU A 87 -12.89 -5.28 12.65
N LEU A 88 -12.59 -4.70 13.81
CA LEU A 88 -11.22 -4.43 14.24
C LEU A 88 -10.38 -5.70 14.40
N LEU A 89 -10.89 -6.70 15.11
CA LEU A 89 -10.16 -7.97 15.33
C LEU A 89 -9.96 -8.72 14.02
N SER A 90 -10.98 -8.76 13.16
CA SER A 90 -10.88 -9.40 11.85
C SER A 90 -9.86 -8.71 10.96
N SER A 91 -9.84 -7.37 10.96
CA SER A 91 -8.85 -6.59 10.22
C SER A 91 -7.44 -6.84 10.76
N LEU A 92 -7.23 -6.80 12.07
CA LEU A 92 -5.92 -7.06 12.66
C LEU A 92 -5.42 -8.47 12.35
N LEU A 93 -6.28 -9.48 12.47
CA LEU A 93 -5.98 -10.87 12.13
C LEU A 93 -5.58 -11.00 10.65
N LEU A 94 -6.39 -10.43 9.75
CA LEU A 94 -6.10 -10.50 8.32
C LEU A 94 -4.81 -9.76 7.95
N ASN A 95 -4.63 -8.53 8.44
CA ASN A 95 -3.52 -7.68 8.04
C ASN A 95 -2.18 -8.10 8.67
N TRP A 96 -2.16 -8.55 9.92
CA TRP A 96 -0.91 -8.73 10.68
C TRP A 96 -0.53 -10.18 10.94
N ILE A 97 -1.45 -11.12 10.70
CA ILE A 97 -1.20 -12.56 10.85
C ILE A 97 -1.36 -13.25 9.50
N VAL A 98 -2.56 -13.23 8.93
CA VAL A 98 -2.88 -14.00 7.72
C VAL A 98 -2.13 -13.46 6.50
N GLY A 99 -2.13 -12.14 6.27
CA GLY A 99 -1.47 -11.52 5.13
C GLY A 99 0.02 -11.83 5.06
N PRO A 100 0.82 -11.51 6.10
CA PRO A 100 2.24 -11.85 6.16
C PRO A 100 2.52 -13.34 5.96
N ALA A 101 1.77 -14.21 6.64
CA ALA A 101 1.94 -15.66 6.54
C ALA A 101 1.61 -16.18 5.14
N LEU A 102 0.53 -15.68 4.53
CA LEU A 102 0.12 -16.05 3.18
C LEU A 102 1.14 -15.60 2.15
N MET A 103 1.62 -14.36 2.22
CA MET A 103 2.64 -13.87 1.29
C MET A 103 3.93 -14.67 1.42
N PHE A 104 4.37 -14.95 2.66
CA PHE A 104 5.52 -15.82 2.90
C PHE A 104 5.32 -17.20 2.25
N ALA A 105 4.19 -17.85 2.49
CA ALA A 105 3.89 -19.16 1.92
C ALA A 105 3.91 -19.11 0.38
N LEU A 106 3.22 -18.14 -0.23
CA LEU A 106 3.17 -17.97 -1.69
C LEU A 106 4.56 -17.72 -2.28
N ALA A 107 5.36 -16.87 -1.64
CA ALA A 107 6.71 -16.56 -2.10
C ALA A 107 7.62 -17.80 -2.05
N TRP A 108 7.54 -18.63 -1.01
CA TRP A 108 8.31 -19.86 -0.91
C TRP A 108 7.82 -20.97 -1.85
N LEU A 109 6.51 -21.07 -2.08
CA LEU A 109 5.93 -22.09 -2.95
C LEU A 109 6.16 -21.79 -4.45
N LEU A 110 6.06 -20.51 -4.84
CA LEU A 110 6.05 -20.12 -6.26
C LEU A 110 7.39 -19.56 -6.76
N LEU A 111 8.30 -19.17 -5.85
CA LEU A 111 9.64 -18.67 -6.18
C LEU A 111 10.76 -19.40 -5.40
N PRO A 112 10.84 -20.75 -5.40
CA PRO A 112 11.82 -21.51 -4.61
C PRO A 112 13.29 -21.33 -5.07
N ASP A 113 13.50 -20.97 -6.33
CA ASP A 113 14.80 -20.75 -6.99
C ASP A 113 15.20 -19.26 -7.10
N LEU A 114 14.31 -18.33 -6.72
CA LEU A 114 14.51 -16.88 -6.87
C LEU A 114 14.44 -16.18 -5.49
N PRO A 115 15.50 -16.28 -4.65
CA PRO A 115 15.44 -15.84 -3.27
C PRO A 115 15.37 -14.31 -3.10
N GLU A 116 15.96 -13.53 -4.01
CA GLU A 116 15.87 -12.07 -3.99
C GLU A 116 14.42 -11.60 -4.22
N TYR A 117 13.74 -12.14 -5.23
CA TYR A 117 12.35 -11.82 -5.51
C TYR A 117 11.42 -12.31 -4.39
N ARG A 118 11.73 -13.47 -3.80
CA ARG A 118 11.02 -13.99 -2.63
C ARG A 118 11.09 -13.03 -1.45
N ALA A 119 12.29 -12.55 -1.11
CA ALA A 119 12.48 -11.58 -0.03
C ALA A 119 11.73 -10.27 -0.33
N GLY A 120 11.79 -9.78 -1.57
CA GLY A 120 11.03 -8.61 -2.01
C GLY A 120 9.52 -8.77 -1.85
N LEU A 121 8.96 -9.91 -2.26
CA LEU A 121 7.53 -10.21 -2.07
C LEU A 121 7.14 -10.29 -0.59
N ILE A 122 7.98 -10.89 0.26
CA ILE A 122 7.73 -10.91 1.71
C ILE A 122 7.66 -9.47 2.24
N ILE A 123 8.64 -8.61 1.90
CA ILE A 123 8.65 -7.19 2.30
C ILE A 123 7.37 -6.47 1.82
N VAL A 124 6.93 -6.74 0.59
CA VAL A 124 5.65 -6.25 0.06
C VAL A 124 4.47 -6.70 0.91
N GLY A 125 4.36 -7.98 1.25
CA GLY A 125 3.23 -8.50 2.03
C GLY A 125 3.17 -7.99 3.47
N LEU A 126 4.30 -7.54 4.00
CA LEU A 126 4.39 -6.86 5.31
C LEU A 126 3.93 -5.40 5.24
N ALA A 127 4.03 -4.76 4.08
CA ALA A 127 3.61 -3.38 3.87
C ALA A 127 2.10 -3.33 3.67
N ARG A 128 1.35 -2.90 4.69
CA ARG A 128 -0.10 -2.75 4.65
C ARG A 128 -0.50 -1.44 3.98
N CYS A 129 -1.53 -1.47 3.13
CA CYS A 129 -2.00 -0.28 2.45
C CYS A 129 -2.61 0.74 3.44
N ILE A 130 -2.25 2.02 3.24
CA ILE A 130 -2.71 3.15 4.07
C ILE A 130 -3.33 4.29 3.25
N ALA A 131 -3.33 4.19 1.91
CA ALA A 131 -3.77 5.29 1.06
C ALA A 131 -4.70 4.79 -0.05
N MET A 132 -4.13 4.06 -1.01
CA MET A 132 -4.83 3.66 -2.23
C MET A 132 -6.09 2.84 -1.96
N VAL A 133 -6.10 2.10 -0.85
CA VAL A 133 -7.27 1.35 -0.37
C VAL A 133 -8.53 2.21 -0.20
N ILE A 134 -8.41 3.48 0.15
CA ILE A 134 -9.57 4.38 0.31
C ILE A 134 -10.27 4.56 -1.04
N ILE A 135 -9.51 4.69 -2.13
CA ILE A 135 -10.04 4.85 -3.49
C ILE A 135 -10.81 3.58 -3.89
N TRP A 136 -10.21 2.40 -3.67
CA TRP A 136 -10.87 1.13 -3.99
C TRP A 136 -12.13 0.91 -3.17
N ASN A 137 -12.07 1.22 -1.88
CA ASN A 137 -13.22 1.18 -0.98
C ASN A 137 -14.34 2.11 -1.46
N ASP A 138 -14.01 3.35 -1.82
CA ASP A 138 -14.98 4.34 -2.30
C ASP A 138 -15.62 3.91 -3.62
N LEU A 139 -14.82 3.43 -4.58
CA LEU A 139 -15.32 2.93 -5.87
C LEU A 139 -16.23 1.70 -5.69
N ALA A 140 -15.95 0.86 -4.69
CA ALA A 140 -16.79 -0.29 -4.34
C ALA A 140 -17.96 0.06 -3.42
N CYS A 141 -18.17 1.34 -3.07
CA CYS A 141 -19.19 1.78 -2.12
C CYS A 141 -19.07 1.13 -0.72
N GLY A 142 -17.85 1.02 -0.20
CA GLY A 142 -17.57 0.56 1.17
C GLY A 142 -17.75 1.66 2.22
N ASP A 143 -17.65 1.27 3.51
CA ASP A 143 -17.80 2.17 4.66
C ASP A 143 -16.54 3.06 4.80
N ARG A 144 -16.72 4.37 4.61
CA ARG A 144 -15.62 5.36 4.64
C ARG A 144 -15.02 5.57 6.01
N GLU A 145 -15.87 5.59 7.04
CA GLU A 145 -15.39 5.83 8.40
C GLU A 145 -14.60 4.62 8.89
N ALA A 146 -15.09 3.42 8.61
CA ALA A 146 -14.37 2.17 8.84
C ALA A 146 -13.04 2.16 8.09
N ALA A 147 -13.02 2.53 6.80
CA ALA A 147 -11.80 2.54 5.99
C ALA A 147 -10.74 3.46 6.58
N ALA A 148 -11.12 4.69 6.95
CA ALA A 148 -10.22 5.66 7.57
C ALA A 148 -9.62 5.15 8.89
N VAL A 149 -10.40 4.42 9.68
CA VAL A 149 -9.94 3.86 10.96
C VAL A 149 -8.99 2.70 10.74
N LEU A 150 -9.34 1.76 9.85
CA LEU A 150 -8.46 0.63 9.54
C LEU A 150 -7.13 1.10 8.94
N VAL A 151 -7.16 2.12 8.08
CA VAL A 151 -5.96 2.78 7.55
C VAL A 151 -5.10 3.39 8.66
N ALA A 152 -5.72 4.11 9.61
CA ALA A 152 -4.99 4.72 10.72
C ALA A 152 -4.34 3.67 11.62
N LEU A 153 -5.09 2.60 11.94
CA LEU A 153 -4.58 1.47 12.71
C LEU A 153 -3.45 0.75 12.00
N ASN A 154 -3.61 0.46 10.70
CA ASN A 154 -2.56 -0.15 9.88
C ASN A 154 -1.31 0.73 9.86
N SER A 155 -1.43 2.06 9.74
CA SER A 155 -0.28 2.97 9.76
C SER A 155 0.51 2.88 11.07
N ILE A 156 -0.17 2.88 12.21
CA ILE A 156 0.47 2.79 13.53
C ILE A 156 1.13 1.41 13.71
N PHE A 157 0.37 0.34 13.47
CA PHE A 157 0.90 -1.02 13.60
C PHE A 157 2.08 -1.25 12.65
N GLN A 158 2.08 -0.66 11.46
CA GLN A 158 3.16 -0.77 10.50
C GLN A 158 4.46 -0.16 11.01
N VAL A 159 4.43 1.01 11.63
CA VAL A 159 5.65 1.58 12.24
C VAL A 159 6.24 0.65 13.28
N ILE A 160 5.40 0.01 14.10
CA ILE A 160 5.86 -0.80 15.23
C ILE A 160 6.25 -2.22 14.77
N MET A 161 5.43 -2.85 13.93
CA MET A 161 5.52 -4.27 13.60
C MET A 161 6.25 -4.57 12.30
N PHE A 162 6.42 -3.61 11.39
CA PHE A 162 7.06 -3.91 10.09
C PHE A 162 8.48 -4.44 10.27
N ALA A 163 9.30 -3.77 11.08
CA ALA A 163 10.67 -4.22 11.33
C ALA A 163 10.73 -5.57 12.06
N VAL A 164 9.84 -5.77 13.04
CA VAL A 164 9.73 -7.01 13.82
C VAL A 164 9.33 -8.18 12.94
N LEU A 165 8.27 -8.01 12.14
CA LEU A 165 7.80 -9.03 11.21
C LEU A 165 8.78 -9.23 10.05
N GLY A 166 9.45 -8.19 9.58
CA GLY A 166 10.52 -8.27 8.59
C GLY A 166 11.64 -9.19 9.05
N TRP A 167 12.16 -8.95 10.25
CA TRP A 167 13.15 -9.84 10.87
C TRP A 167 12.63 -11.26 11.06
N PHE A 168 11.40 -11.40 11.54
CA PHE A 168 10.80 -12.72 11.77
C PHE A 168 10.66 -13.52 10.47
N TYR A 169 10.04 -12.97 9.44
CA TYR A 169 9.76 -13.68 8.18
C TYR A 169 10.98 -13.81 7.26
N LEU A 170 11.96 -12.90 7.32
CA LEU A 170 13.16 -12.99 6.48
C LEU A 170 14.29 -13.77 7.15
N SER A 171 14.41 -13.75 8.47
CA SER A 171 15.52 -14.39 9.20
C SER A 171 15.07 -15.55 10.08
N VAL A 172 14.19 -15.31 11.05
CA VAL A 172 13.89 -16.30 12.11
C VAL A 172 13.14 -17.51 11.56
N LEU A 173 12.02 -17.27 10.87
CA LEU A 173 11.12 -18.32 10.40
C LEU A 173 11.79 -19.23 9.35
N PRO A 174 12.52 -18.72 8.33
CA PRO A 174 13.30 -19.57 7.44
C PRO A 174 14.32 -20.45 8.17
N GLY A 175 14.98 -19.91 9.20
CA GLY A 175 15.92 -20.67 10.03
C GLY A 175 15.25 -21.81 10.79
N TRP A 176 14.08 -21.57 11.39
CA TRP A 176 13.28 -22.61 12.05
C TRP A 176 12.81 -23.70 11.10
N LEU A 177 12.47 -23.32 9.87
CA LEU A 177 12.03 -24.23 8.82
C LEU A 177 13.19 -24.92 8.07
N ARG A 178 14.45 -24.64 8.45
CA ARG A 178 15.68 -25.14 7.80
C ARG A 178 15.74 -24.83 6.30
N LEU A 179 15.18 -23.70 5.93
CA LEU A 179 15.16 -23.23 4.55
C LEU A 179 16.46 -22.48 4.23
N PRO A 180 16.92 -22.49 2.96
CA PRO A 180 18.10 -21.73 2.55
C PRO A 180 17.92 -20.24 2.85
N GLN A 181 18.77 -19.69 3.70
CA GLN A 181 18.81 -18.26 3.95
C GLN A 181 19.77 -17.66 2.92
N THR A 182 19.29 -16.71 2.11
CA THR A 182 20.22 -15.74 1.52
C THR A 182 20.92 -15.05 2.67
N SER A 183 22.25 -14.95 2.60
CA SER A 183 23.06 -14.23 3.59
C SER A 183 22.50 -12.82 3.75
N ILE A 184 21.68 -12.65 4.76
CA ILE A 184 21.24 -11.34 5.23
C ILE A 184 22.48 -10.77 5.93
N GLU A 185 23.40 -10.20 5.16
CA GLU A 185 24.39 -9.26 5.71
C GLU A 185 23.66 -8.00 6.21
N THR A 186 22.42 -7.79 5.78
CA THR A 186 21.55 -6.67 6.14
C THR A 186 20.92 -6.89 7.52
N SER A 187 21.61 -6.42 8.55
CA SER A 187 21.12 -6.45 9.94
C SER A 187 19.64 -6.00 10.01
N PRO A 188 18.78 -6.66 10.81
CA PRO A 188 17.41 -6.21 11.12
C PRO A 188 17.31 -4.72 11.47
N TRP A 189 18.42 -4.17 11.99
CA TRP A 189 18.61 -2.76 12.25
C TRP A 189 18.48 -1.86 11.01
N GLN A 190 18.95 -2.30 9.84
CA GLN A 190 18.85 -1.56 8.59
C GLN A 190 17.40 -1.45 8.14
N ILE A 191 16.63 -2.54 8.18
CA ILE A 191 15.18 -2.53 7.91
C ILE A 191 14.49 -1.56 8.87
N ALA A 192 14.79 -1.62 10.17
CA ALA A 192 14.22 -0.72 11.17
C ALA A 192 14.56 0.76 10.88
N LYS A 193 15.83 1.07 10.55
CA LYS A 193 16.27 2.41 10.16
C LYS A 193 15.51 2.90 8.93
N SER A 194 15.34 2.07 7.91
CA SER A 194 14.60 2.42 6.69
C SER A 194 13.12 2.71 6.97
N VAL A 195 12.45 1.87 7.75
CA VAL A 195 11.05 2.11 8.16
C VAL A 195 10.93 3.41 8.95
N LEU A 196 11.85 3.68 9.86
CA LEU A 196 11.83 4.91 10.65
C LEU A 196 12.01 6.16 9.78
N ILE A 197 12.89 6.10 8.77
CA ILE A 197 13.11 7.22 7.84
C ILE A 197 11.91 7.41 6.92
N PHE A 198 11.44 6.35 6.25
CA PHE A 198 10.44 6.48 5.19
C PHE A 198 9.00 6.54 5.70
N LEU A 199 8.71 5.95 6.86
CA LEU A 199 7.38 6.00 7.46
C LEU A 199 7.35 6.81 8.76
N GLY A 200 8.35 6.64 9.63
CA GLY A 200 8.40 7.32 10.92
C GLY A 200 8.49 8.85 10.81
N ILE A 201 9.37 9.38 9.96
CA ILE A 201 9.50 10.83 9.73
C ILE A 201 8.20 11.43 9.16
N PRO A 202 7.63 10.91 8.05
CA PRO A 202 6.35 11.40 7.56
C PRO A 202 5.19 11.28 8.56
N LEU A 203 5.16 10.22 9.37
CA LEU A 203 4.14 10.05 10.40
C LEU A 203 4.27 11.12 11.49
N ALA A 204 5.48 11.34 12.00
CA ALA A 204 5.75 12.39 12.98
C ALA A 204 5.41 13.77 12.40
N ALA A 205 5.83 14.05 11.17
CA ALA A 205 5.52 15.30 10.49
C ALA A 205 4.01 15.50 10.33
N GLY A 206 3.27 14.48 9.87
CA GLY A 206 1.81 14.53 9.71
C GLY A 206 1.05 14.68 11.04
N TYR A 207 1.52 14.02 12.10
CA TYR A 207 0.95 14.17 13.44
C TYR A 207 1.19 15.58 14.00
N LEU A 208 2.43 16.08 13.92
CA LEU A 208 2.78 17.41 14.42
C LEU A 208 2.08 18.51 13.61
N SER A 209 2.06 18.41 12.28
CA SER A 209 1.37 19.38 11.41
C SER A 209 -0.11 19.48 11.76
N ARG A 210 -0.77 18.34 12.04
CA ARG A 210 -2.16 18.30 12.48
C ARG A 210 -2.34 18.91 13.86
N ARG A 211 -1.54 18.46 14.83
CA ARG A 211 -1.65 18.90 16.23
C ARG A 211 -1.45 20.41 16.39
N PHE A 212 -0.49 20.98 15.67
CA PHE A 212 -0.24 22.42 15.67
C PHE A 212 -1.22 23.17 14.77
N GLY A 213 -1.53 22.66 13.58
CA GLY A 213 -2.47 23.30 12.65
C GLY A 213 -3.87 23.45 13.25
N GLU A 214 -4.42 22.37 13.81
CA GLU A 214 -5.72 22.40 14.50
C GLU A 214 -5.67 23.25 15.77
N GLY A 215 -4.54 23.25 16.49
CA GLY A 215 -4.37 24.04 17.71
C GLY A 215 -4.26 25.55 17.50
N VAL A 216 -3.70 25.99 16.37
CA VAL A 216 -3.46 27.42 16.08
C VAL A 216 -4.59 28.04 15.26
N LYS A 217 -5.11 27.32 14.24
CA LYS A 217 -6.07 27.86 13.27
C LYS A 217 -7.44 27.19 13.29
N GLY A 218 -7.63 26.21 14.16
CA GLY A 218 -8.86 25.44 14.25
C GLY A 218 -8.95 24.33 13.20
N ARG A 219 -9.88 23.42 13.44
CA ARG A 219 -10.08 22.21 12.64
C ARG A 219 -10.59 22.51 11.24
N ASP A 220 -11.52 23.45 11.13
CA ASP A 220 -12.16 23.78 9.85
C ASP A 220 -11.12 24.25 8.84
N TRP A 221 -10.25 25.19 9.23
CA TRP A 221 -9.13 25.65 8.39
C TRP A 221 -8.18 24.50 7.98
N TYR A 222 -7.87 23.59 8.91
CA TYR A 222 -7.00 22.46 8.60
C TYR A 222 -7.62 21.56 7.53
N GLU A 223 -8.91 21.23 7.65
CA GLU A 223 -9.60 20.34 6.73
C GLU A 223 -10.02 21.02 5.41
N SER A 224 -10.35 22.31 5.41
CA SER A 224 -10.82 23.04 4.22
C SER A 224 -9.71 23.68 3.40
N ASP A 225 -8.61 24.10 4.03
CA ASP A 225 -7.56 24.87 3.34
C ASP A 225 -6.24 24.09 3.25
N LEU A 226 -5.72 23.61 4.39
CA LEU A 226 -4.40 22.96 4.40
C LEU A 226 -4.42 21.60 3.71
N LEU A 227 -5.38 20.72 4.05
CA LEU A 227 -5.46 19.37 3.48
C LEU A 227 -5.65 19.37 1.95
N PRO A 228 -6.52 20.21 1.36
CA PRO A 228 -6.63 20.31 -0.09
C PRO A 228 -5.38 20.89 -0.76
N MET A 229 -4.64 21.77 -0.09
CA MET A 229 -3.39 22.34 -0.60
C MET A 229 -2.26 21.29 -0.66
N ILE A 230 -2.11 20.47 0.38
CA ILE A 230 -1.04 19.44 0.43
C ILE A 230 -1.42 18.14 -0.29
N GLY A 231 -2.73 17.87 -0.47
CA GLY A 231 -3.24 16.63 -1.05
C GLY A 231 -2.64 16.25 -2.41
N PRO A 232 -2.57 17.16 -3.40
CA PRO A 232 -2.01 16.88 -4.73
C PRO A 232 -0.54 16.43 -4.70
N TRP A 233 0.24 16.89 -3.71
CA TRP A 233 1.65 16.50 -3.57
C TRP A 233 1.82 15.00 -3.30
N ALA A 234 0.81 14.34 -2.71
CA ALA A 234 0.82 12.88 -2.54
C ALA A 234 0.95 12.16 -3.89
N ILE A 235 0.09 12.55 -4.84
CA ILE A 235 0.02 11.95 -6.16
C ILE A 235 1.23 12.36 -6.99
N CYS A 236 1.64 13.62 -6.94
CA CYS A 236 2.84 14.09 -7.65
C CYS A 236 4.09 13.34 -7.19
N GLY A 237 4.28 13.18 -5.87
CA GLY A 237 5.39 12.42 -5.31
C GLY A 237 5.34 10.94 -5.71
N LEU A 238 4.15 10.33 -5.70
CA LEU A 238 3.95 8.95 -6.14
C LEU A 238 4.34 8.77 -7.61
N LEU A 239 3.76 9.55 -8.51
CA LEU A 239 4.01 9.46 -9.95
C LEU A 239 5.48 9.74 -10.27
N PHE A 240 6.08 10.75 -9.63
CA PHE A 240 7.50 11.03 -9.77
C PHE A 240 8.35 9.82 -9.35
N THR A 241 8.08 9.24 -8.18
CA THR A 241 8.81 8.07 -7.69
C THR A 241 8.67 6.90 -8.65
N ILE A 242 7.48 6.63 -9.18
CA ILE A 242 7.23 5.59 -10.19
C ILE A 242 8.07 5.82 -11.44
N VAL A 243 8.10 7.04 -11.99
CA VAL A 243 8.92 7.36 -13.18
C VAL A 243 10.39 7.03 -12.92
N ILE A 244 10.94 7.50 -11.79
CA ILE A 244 12.36 7.29 -11.46
C ILE A 244 12.66 5.80 -11.25
N LEU A 245 11.78 5.07 -10.56
CA LEU A 245 11.94 3.63 -10.33
C LEU A 245 11.92 2.83 -11.62
N PHE A 246 10.95 3.08 -12.50
CA PHE A 246 10.86 2.38 -13.78
C PHE A 246 11.96 2.79 -14.75
N ALA A 247 12.51 4.00 -14.64
CA ALA A 247 13.72 4.38 -15.37
C ALA A 247 14.94 3.56 -14.92
N LEU A 248 15.13 3.40 -13.61
CA LEU A 248 16.23 2.60 -13.04
C LEU A 248 16.08 1.10 -13.29
N GLN A 249 14.85 0.59 -13.23
CA GLN A 249 14.55 -0.83 -13.36
C GLN A 249 14.18 -1.25 -14.79
N GLY A 250 14.19 -0.31 -15.74
CA GLY A 250 13.71 -0.56 -17.11
C GLY A 250 14.46 -1.67 -17.82
N ASP A 251 15.78 -1.76 -17.64
CA ASP A 251 16.60 -2.83 -18.21
C ASP A 251 16.23 -4.20 -17.64
N GLN A 252 15.94 -4.29 -16.34
CA GLN A 252 15.55 -5.58 -15.73
C GLN A 252 14.15 -6.00 -16.19
N ILE A 253 13.20 -5.07 -16.21
CA ILE A 253 11.81 -5.33 -16.63
C ILE A 253 11.76 -5.78 -18.09
N THR A 254 12.54 -5.14 -18.97
CA THR A 254 12.51 -5.42 -20.41
C THR A 254 13.31 -6.66 -20.80
N ASN A 255 14.45 -6.92 -20.16
CA ASN A 255 15.30 -8.06 -20.49
C ASN A 255 14.93 -9.35 -19.73
N ARG A 256 14.15 -9.27 -18.65
CA ARG A 256 13.71 -10.42 -17.84
C ARG A 256 12.19 -10.50 -17.67
N PRO A 257 11.40 -10.56 -18.76
CA PRO A 257 9.94 -10.58 -18.69
C PRO A 257 9.39 -11.84 -17.98
N LEU A 258 10.11 -12.95 -18.05
CA LEU A 258 9.73 -14.18 -17.33
C LEU A 258 9.79 -13.99 -15.81
N ASP A 259 10.81 -13.28 -15.30
CA ASP A 259 10.93 -13.03 -13.87
C ASP A 259 9.79 -12.12 -13.38
N VAL A 260 9.44 -11.09 -14.15
CA VAL A 260 8.27 -10.22 -13.89
C VAL A 260 6.98 -11.04 -13.84
N ALA A 261 6.77 -11.94 -14.80
CA ALA A 261 5.60 -12.83 -14.81
C ALA A 261 5.59 -13.77 -13.58
N ARG A 262 6.74 -14.33 -13.20
CA ARG A 262 6.87 -15.19 -12.03
C ARG A 262 6.60 -14.46 -10.71
N ILE A 263 6.95 -13.17 -10.62
CA ILE A 263 6.60 -12.30 -9.48
C ILE A 263 5.09 -11.97 -9.47
N ALA A 264 4.48 -11.80 -10.65
CA ALA A 264 3.06 -11.46 -10.75
C ALA A 264 2.13 -12.56 -10.24
N ILE A 265 2.47 -13.84 -10.45
CA ILE A 265 1.64 -14.99 -10.04
C ILE A 265 1.35 -15.01 -8.53
N PRO A 266 2.35 -14.97 -7.62
CA PRO A 266 2.09 -14.93 -6.17
C PRO A 266 1.33 -13.67 -5.75
N LEU A 267 1.56 -12.51 -6.39
CA LEU A 267 0.80 -11.29 -6.11
C LEU A 267 -0.69 -11.44 -6.48
N LEU A 268 -0.98 -11.98 -7.67
CA LEU A 268 -2.35 -12.27 -8.11
C LEU A 268 -3.06 -13.22 -7.15
N ALA A 269 -2.39 -14.32 -6.78
CA ALA A 269 -2.91 -15.29 -5.81
C ALA A 269 -3.16 -14.62 -4.45
N TYR A 270 -2.20 -13.84 -3.97
CA TYR A 270 -2.30 -13.12 -2.71
C TYR A 270 -3.52 -12.18 -2.69
N PHE A 271 -3.68 -11.33 -3.70
CA PHE A 271 -4.80 -10.39 -3.75
C PHE A 271 -6.15 -11.10 -3.82
N ALA A 272 -6.26 -12.14 -4.65
CA ALA A 272 -7.49 -12.92 -4.77
C ALA A 272 -7.86 -13.61 -3.45
N ILE A 273 -6.89 -14.25 -2.79
CA ILE A 273 -7.10 -15.00 -1.54
C ILE A 273 -7.37 -14.03 -0.38
N MET A 274 -6.61 -12.95 -0.23
CA MET A 274 -6.80 -11.98 0.85
C MET A 274 -8.14 -11.26 0.73
N TRP A 275 -8.46 -10.77 -0.47
CA TRP A 275 -9.74 -10.11 -0.70
C TRP A 275 -10.89 -11.10 -0.52
N GLY A 276 -10.81 -12.29 -1.12
CA GLY A 276 -11.85 -13.31 -1.02
C GLY A 276 -12.06 -13.80 0.42
N GLY A 277 -10.97 -14.06 1.15
CA GLY A 277 -11.01 -14.44 2.55
C GLY A 277 -11.57 -13.34 3.45
N GLY A 278 -11.17 -12.09 3.23
CA GLY A 278 -11.73 -10.93 3.93
C GLY A 278 -13.22 -10.74 3.65
N TYR A 279 -13.65 -10.95 2.41
CA TYR A 279 -15.04 -10.83 2.00
C TYR A 279 -15.90 -11.94 2.61
N VAL A 280 -15.44 -13.19 2.57
CA VAL A 280 -16.12 -14.35 3.20
C VAL A 280 -16.20 -14.16 4.71
N LEU A 281 -15.10 -13.74 5.36
CA LEU A 281 -15.08 -13.50 6.80
C LEU A 281 -16.04 -12.38 7.20
N GLY A 282 -16.02 -11.24 6.49
CA GLY A 282 -16.92 -10.12 6.78
C GLY A 282 -18.40 -10.50 6.59
N ALA A 283 -18.70 -11.27 5.55
CA ALA A 283 -20.04 -11.81 5.32
C ALA A 283 -20.47 -12.77 6.44
N ALA A 284 -19.59 -13.71 6.84
CA ALA A 284 -19.86 -14.68 7.91
C ALA A 284 -20.07 -14.02 9.28
N LEU A 285 -19.40 -12.90 9.54
CA LEU A 285 -19.55 -12.11 10.77
C LEU A 285 -20.78 -11.19 10.76
N GLY A 286 -21.47 -11.09 9.62
CA GLY A 286 -22.67 -10.27 9.45
C GLY A 286 -22.39 -8.77 9.44
N LEU A 287 -21.23 -8.33 8.93
CA LEU A 287 -20.82 -6.91 8.96
C LEU A 287 -21.64 -6.01 8.02
N GLY A 288 -22.42 -6.61 7.11
CA GLY A 288 -23.08 -5.91 6.01
C GLY A 288 -22.11 -5.63 4.85
N TYR A 289 -22.67 -5.21 3.70
CA TYR A 289 -21.90 -5.04 2.47
C TYR A 289 -20.77 -4.02 2.62
N GLU A 290 -21.08 -2.82 3.12
CA GLU A 290 -20.15 -1.69 3.12
C GLU A 290 -18.90 -2.01 3.94
N ARG A 291 -19.08 -2.54 5.15
CA ARG A 291 -17.97 -2.93 6.05
C ARG A 291 -17.25 -4.20 5.61
N THR A 292 -17.95 -5.17 5.02
CA THR A 292 -17.30 -6.36 4.43
C THR A 292 -16.37 -5.96 3.30
N THR A 293 -16.84 -5.06 2.44
CA THR A 293 -16.06 -4.48 1.34
C THR A 293 -14.84 -3.74 1.89
N THR A 294 -15.02 -2.90 2.91
CA THR A 294 -13.92 -2.21 3.59
C THR A 294 -12.90 -3.18 4.19
N LEU A 295 -13.35 -4.23 4.88
CA LEU A 295 -12.47 -5.25 5.45
C LEU A 295 -11.67 -5.96 4.36
N ALA A 296 -12.33 -6.38 3.27
CA ALA A 296 -11.69 -7.10 2.18
C ALA A 296 -10.62 -6.27 1.46
N PHE A 297 -10.91 -5.00 1.13
CA PHE A 297 -9.94 -4.14 0.46
C PHE A 297 -8.77 -3.75 1.36
N THR A 298 -9.02 -3.45 2.64
CA THR A 298 -7.95 -3.16 3.61
C THR A 298 -7.08 -4.38 3.91
N ALA A 299 -7.65 -5.59 3.89
CA ALA A 299 -6.91 -6.83 4.02
C ALA A 299 -6.12 -7.21 2.75
N ALA A 300 -6.59 -6.86 1.56
CA ALA A 300 -5.91 -7.22 0.31
C ALA A 300 -4.81 -6.23 -0.10
N GLY A 301 -5.03 -4.94 0.09
CA GLY A 301 -4.11 -3.90 -0.40
C GLY A 301 -2.76 -3.90 0.34
N ASN A 302 -1.69 -3.68 -0.42
CA ASN A 302 -0.35 -3.48 0.14
C ASN A 302 0.13 -2.03 -0.03
N ASN A 303 1.18 -1.64 0.67
CA ASN A 303 1.87 -0.35 0.49
C ASN A 303 3.19 -0.59 -0.23
N PHE A 304 3.11 -0.62 -1.55
CA PHE A 304 4.27 -0.89 -2.40
C PHE A 304 5.34 0.17 -2.28
N GLU A 305 4.96 1.40 -2.02
CA GLU A 305 5.88 2.52 -1.95
C GLU A 305 6.80 2.38 -0.73
N LEU A 306 6.24 2.01 0.43
CA LEU A 306 7.06 1.65 1.58
C LEU A 306 7.88 0.38 1.32
N ALA A 307 7.30 -0.64 0.70
CA ALA A 307 8.01 -1.88 0.41
C ALA A 307 9.24 -1.63 -0.48
N ILE A 308 9.07 -0.82 -1.53
CA ILE A 308 10.15 -0.37 -2.40
C ILE A 308 11.15 0.47 -1.62
N ALA A 309 10.70 1.42 -0.79
CA ALA A 309 11.59 2.23 0.04
C ALA A 309 12.51 1.39 0.93
N VAL A 310 11.94 0.40 1.63
CA VAL A 310 12.69 -0.52 2.47
C VAL A 310 13.60 -1.40 1.63
N ALA A 311 13.11 -1.95 0.52
CA ALA A 311 13.90 -2.79 -0.36
C ALA A 311 15.12 -2.04 -0.92
N ILE A 312 14.94 -0.82 -1.39
CA ILE A 312 16.02 0.03 -1.92
C ILE A 312 17.02 0.39 -0.82
N ALA A 313 16.52 0.78 0.36
CA ALA A 313 17.40 1.18 1.45
C ALA A 313 18.13 0.02 2.13
N THR A 314 17.64 -1.21 1.96
CA THR A 314 18.24 -2.41 2.52
C THR A 314 19.14 -3.11 1.51
N TYR A 315 18.70 -3.23 0.25
CA TYR A 315 19.33 -4.08 -0.77
C TYR A 315 19.83 -3.29 -1.99
N GLY A 316 19.50 -2.00 -2.11
CA GLY A 316 19.88 -1.14 -3.24
C GLY A 316 18.79 -1.01 -4.31
N ALA A 317 18.87 0.08 -5.08
CA ALA A 317 17.86 0.48 -6.08
C ALA A 317 17.70 -0.52 -7.23
N THR A 318 18.77 -1.24 -7.58
CA THR A 318 18.85 -2.21 -8.67
C THR A 318 18.71 -3.66 -8.20
N SER A 319 18.37 -3.89 -6.93
CA SER A 319 18.20 -5.24 -6.37
C SER A 319 16.95 -5.95 -6.90
N GLY A 320 16.94 -7.28 -6.86
CA GLY A 320 15.73 -8.04 -7.18
C GLY A 320 14.57 -7.79 -6.21
N GLN A 321 14.88 -7.48 -4.94
CA GLN A 321 13.91 -7.09 -3.92
C GLN A 321 13.17 -5.81 -4.34
N ALA A 322 13.90 -4.81 -4.83
CA ALA A 322 13.33 -3.57 -5.34
C ALA A 322 12.48 -3.83 -6.60
N LEU A 323 12.93 -4.69 -7.51
CA LEU A 323 12.17 -5.08 -8.69
C LEU A 323 10.83 -5.72 -8.32
N ALA A 324 10.81 -6.64 -7.35
CA ALA A 324 9.58 -7.27 -6.86
C ALA A 324 8.58 -6.24 -6.30
N GLY A 325 9.08 -5.22 -5.60
CA GLY A 325 8.27 -4.08 -5.16
C GLY A 325 7.69 -3.27 -6.32
N VAL A 326 8.49 -3.00 -7.36
CA VAL A 326 8.11 -2.23 -8.56
C VAL A 326 7.08 -2.96 -9.44
N VAL A 327 7.17 -4.29 -9.54
CA VAL A 327 6.16 -5.12 -10.23
C VAL A 327 4.81 -5.08 -9.49
N GLY A 328 4.84 -4.82 -8.19
CA GLY A 328 3.66 -4.69 -7.35
C GLY A 328 2.53 -3.81 -7.91
N PRO A 329 2.73 -2.50 -8.10
CA PRO A 329 1.73 -1.60 -8.66
C PRO A 329 1.24 -1.99 -10.07
N LEU A 330 2.10 -2.62 -10.88
CA LEU A 330 1.71 -3.11 -12.22
C LEU A 330 0.59 -4.17 -12.12
N ILE A 331 0.61 -4.96 -11.06
CA ILE A 331 -0.35 -6.05 -10.82
C ILE A 331 -1.51 -5.58 -9.92
N GLU A 332 -1.23 -4.87 -8.84
CA GLU A 332 -2.24 -4.48 -7.85
C GLU A 332 -3.35 -3.62 -8.48
N VAL A 333 -2.98 -2.58 -9.22
CA VAL A 333 -3.93 -1.62 -9.76
C VAL A 333 -5.01 -2.29 -10.63
N PRO A 334 -4.68 -3.07 -11.68
CA PRO A 334 -5.71 -3.73 -12.49
C PRO A 334 -6.51 -4.76 -11.69
N VAL A 335 -5.86 -5.49 -10.76
CA VAL A 335 -6.52 -6.53 -9.96
C VAL A 335 -7.52 -5.92 -9.00
N LEU A 336 -7.14 -4.89 -8.24
CA LEU A 336 -8.03 -4.23 -7.29
C LEU A 336 -9.19 -3.53 -8.01
N VAL A 337 -8.97 -2.93 -9.19
CA VAL A 337 -10.06 -2.44 -10.05
C VAL A 337 -11.01 -3.58 -10.43
N GLY A 338 -10.48 -4.74 -10.84
CA GLY A 338 -11.31 -5.92 -11.10
C GLY A 338 -12.13 -6.34 -9.89
N LEU A 339 -11.51 -6.38 -8.71
CA LEU A 339 -12.17 -6.73 -7.45
C LEU A 339 -13.20 -5.70 -7.00
N VAL A 340 -13.07 -4.43 -7.39
CA VAL A 340 -14.12 -3.40 -7.20
C VAL A 340 -15.37 -3.81 -7.97
N TYR A 341 -15.25 -4.16 -9.24
CA TYR A 341 -16.40 -4.62 -10.04
C TYR A 341 -17.01 -5.91 -9.48
N VAL A 342 -16.17 -6.85 -9.02
CA VAL A 342 -16.66 -8.07 -8.35
C VAL A 342 -17.42 -7.72 -7.07
N SER A 343 -16.91 -6.80 -6.24
CA SER A 343 -17.58 -6.33 -5.03
C SER A 343 -18.95 -5.74 -5.35
N LEU A 344 -19.00 -4.84 -6.33
CA LEU A 344 -20.25 -4.20 -6.78
C LEU A 344 -21.28 -5.22 -7.28
N ALA A 345 -20.85 -6.26 -8.00
CA ALA A 345 -21.74 -7.34 -8.43
C ALA A 345 -22.30 -8.14 -7.24
N LEU A 346 -21.46 -8.40 -6.23
CA LEU A 346 -21.85 -9.12 -5.01
C LEU A 346 -22.75 -8.30 -4.08
N ARG A 347 -22.81 -6.97 -4.23
CA ARG A 347 -23.68 -6.08 -3.45
C ARG A 347 -25.14 -6.53 -3.43
N SER A 348 -25.65 -7.00 -4.57
CA SER A 348 -27.01 -7.52 -4.73
C SER A 348 -27.34 -8.66 -3.76
N ARG A 349 -26.35 -9.51 -3.44
CA ARG A 349 -26.53 -10.67 -2.56
C ARG A 349 -26.69 -10.29 -1.08
N PHE A 350 -26.15 -9.14 -0.67
CA PHE A 350 -26.34 -8.62 0.69
C PHE A 350 -27.72 -7.98 0.86
N ALA A 351 -28.29 -7.37 -0.19
CA ALA A 351 -29.61 -6.75 -0.15
C ALA A 351 -30.73 -7.79 0.05
N SER A 352 -30.57 -9.00 -0.51
CA SER A 352 -31.51 -10.13 -0.34
C SER A 352 -31.56 -10.71 1.08
N ASN A 353 -30.58 -10.41 1.94
CA ASN A 353 -30.50 -10.91 3.32
C ASN A 353 -30.85 -9.85 4.38
N ALA A 354 -31.26 -8.64 3.98
CA ALA A 354 -31.79 -7.67 4.92
C ALA A 354 -33.17 -8.15 5.41
N PRO A 355 -33.40 -8.29 6.73
CA PRO A 355 -34.73 -8.62 7.23
C PRO A 355 -35.69 -7.54 6.75
N LYS A 356 -36.78 -7.94 6.08
CA LYS A 356 -37.91 -7.05 5.80
C LYS A 356 -38.38 -6.53 7.16
N ARG A 357 -38.12 -5.25 7.43
CA ARG A 357 -38.66 -4.55 8.60
C ARG A 357 -40.15 -4.35 8.45
#